data_AF-A0A1Q2D159-F1
#
_entry.id   AF-A0A1Q2D159-F1
#
_cell.length_a   1.000
_cell.length_b   1.000
_cell.length_c   1.000
_cell.angle_alpha   90.00
_cell.angle_beta   90.00
_cell.angle_gamma   90.00
#
_symmetry.space_group_name_H-M   'P 1'
#
loop_
_entity.id
_entity.type
_entity.pdbx_description
1 polymer ?
#
loop_
_entity_poly.entity_id
_entity_poly.type
_entity_poly.pdbx_seq_one_letter_code
_entity_poly.pdbx_strand_id
1 'polypeptide(L)'
;MRTENGKIENRTTLTEYLQLHGMWVGDCTVTHGAHLQLHGTITGDLTVGKGSTATVHGMVSGHLTAIGRVEVAGMVVGRATGGGLTVARGAHVGR
;
A
#
# COMPACT_ATOMS: atom_id res chain seq x y z
N MET A 1 1.10 -13.87 9.73
CA MET A 1 1.69 -13.20 8.55
C MET A 1 1.26 -14.00 7.34
N ARG A 2 0.39 -13.42 6.52
CA ARG A 2 -0.13 -14.04 5.30
C ARG A 2 0.72 -13.55 4.12
N THR A 3 1.01 -14.42 3.17
CA THR A 3 1.70 -14.06 1.93
C THR A 3 0.81 -14.42 0.76
N GLU A 4 0.61 -13.47 -0.15
CA GLU A 4 -0.16 -13.65 -1.37
C GLU A 4 0.72 -13.37 -2.58
N ASN A 5 0.89 -14.41 -3.41
CA ASN A 5 1.68 -14.33 -4.63
C ASN A 5 0.80 -14.19 -5.88
N GLY A 6 -0.51 -14.44 -5.73
CA GLY A 6 -1.48 -14.40 -6.82
C GLY A 6 -2.07 -13.01 -7.05
N LYS A 7 -3.19 -13.00 -7.77
CA LYS A 7 -3.98 -11.82 -8.02
C LYS A 7 -5.12 -11.75 -6.99
N ILE A 8 -5.21 -10.67 -6.24
CA ILE A 8 -6.37 -10.35 -5.40
C ILE A 8 -7.24 -9.39 -6.19
N GLU A 9 -8.42 -9.83 -6.59
CA GLU A 9 -9.42 -8.97 -7.22
C GLU A 9 -10.53 -8.76 -6.22
N ASN A 10 -10.41 -7.73 -5.39
CA ASN A 10 -11.50 -7.26 -4.54
C ASN A 10 -11.14 -5.95 -3.82
N ARG A 11 -12.16 -5.11 -3.66
CA ARG A 11 -12.11 -3.98 -2.73
C ARG A 11 -12.26 -4.53 -1.31
N THR A 12 -11.15 -4.72 -0.62
CA THR A 12 -11.16 -5.35 0.71
C THR A 12 -10.32 -4.58 1.72
N THR A 13 -10.79 -4.62 2.95
CA THR A 13 -10.11 -4.13 4.13
C THR A 13 -9.09 -5.16 4.61
N LEU A 14 -7.81 -4.76 4.65
CA LEU A 14 -6.75 -5.55 5.26
C LEU A 14 -6.71 -5.29 6.77
N THR A 15 -7.04 -6.32 7.55
CA THR A 15 -7.04 -6.29 9.03
C THR A 15 -5.88 -7.05 9.66
N GLU A 16 -5.04 -7.68 8.84
CA GLU A 16 -3.93 -8.52 9.28
C GLU A 16 -2.64 -8.22 8.52
N TYR A 17 -1.55 -8.84 8.94
CA TYR A 17 -0.24 -8.68 8.30
C TYR A 17 -0.22 -9.43 6.96
N LEU A 18 -0.07 -8.69 5.85
CA LEU A 18 -0.03 -9.25 4.50
C LEU A 18 1.21 -8.81 3.74
N GLN A 19 1.89 -9.79 3.15
CA GLN A 19 2.87 -9.60 2.09
C GLN A 19 2.21 -9.88 0.74
N LEU A 20 2.20 -8.91 -0.16
CA LEU A 20 1.71 -9.08 -1.52
C LEU A 20 2.88 -9.02 -2.51
N HIS A 21 3.13 -10.14 -3.18
CA HIS A 21 4.09 -10.23 -4.30
C HIS A 21 3.41 -10.18 -5.66
N GLY A 22 2.10 -10.45 -5.72
CA GLY A 22 1.33 -10.43 -6.96
C GLY A 22 0.65 -9.09 -7.24
N MET A 23 -0.61 -9.15 -7.68
CA MET A 23 -1.36 -7.96 -8.11
C MET A 23 -2.63 -7.80 -7.28
N TRP A 24 -2.86 -6.62 -6.72
CA TRP A 24 -4.14 -6.25 -6.13
C TRP A 24 -4.91 -5.37 -7.11
N VAL A 25 -6.11 -5.78 -7.48
CA VAL A 25 -7.00 -5.00 -8.34
C VAL A 25 -8.18 -4.50 -7.51
N GLY A 26 -8.32 -3.18 -7.44
CA GLY A 26 -9.28 -2.47 -6.62
C GLY A 26 -8.66 -1.76 -5.41
N ASP A 27 -9.49 -1.03 -4.68
CA ASP A 27 -9.02 -0.22 -3.54
C ASP A 27 -8.68 -1.11 -2.34
N CYS A 28 -7.57 -0.79 -1.69
CA CYS A 28 -7.07 -1.49 -0.51
C CYS A 28 -7.10 -0.57 0.70
N THR A 29 -7.72 -1.01 1.80
CA THR A 29 -7.74 -0.25 3.06
C THR A 29 -7.07 -1.04 4.18
N VAL A 30 -5.92 -0.59 4.68
CA VAL A 30 -5.18 -1.21 5.78
C VAL A 30 -5.64 -0.60 7.11
N THR A 31 -6.06 -1.40 8.08
CA THR A 31 -6.63 -0.93 9.35
C THR A 31 -6.36 -1.91 10.50
N HIS A 32 -6.82 -1.62 11.71
CA HIS A 32 -6.69 -2.46 12.92
C HIS A 32 -5.24 -2.77 13.32
N GLY A 33 -4.29 -1.85 13.06
CA GLY A 33 -2.88 -2.12 13.36
C GLY A 33 -2.23 -3.15 12.42
N ALA A 34 -2.89 -3.45 11.29
CA ALA A 34 -2.34 -4.30 10.24
C ALA A 34 -1.08 -3.70 9.61
N HIS A 35 -0.26 -4.60 9.06
CA HIS A 35 0.95 -4.26 8.31
C HIS A 35 0.85 -4.79 6.87
N LEU A 36 0.95 -3.90 5.89
CA LEU A 36 1.01 -4.28 4.48
C LEU A 36 2.45 -4.15 3.95
N GLN A 37 3.00 -5.21 3.38
CA GLN A 37 4.23 -5.15 2.59
C GLN A 37 3.90 -5.43 1.13
N LEU A 38 3.98 -4.40 0.30
CA LEU A 38 3.71 -4.49 -1.13
C LEU A 38 5.03 -4.65 -1.89
N HIS A 39 5.31 -5.86 -2.37
CA HIS A 39 6.38 -6.12 -3.34
C HIS A 39 5.87 -6.15 -4.78
N GLY A 40 4.58 -6.41 -4.96
CA GLY A 40 3.93 -6.42 -6.27
C GLY A 40 3.27 -5.10 -6.63
N THR A 41 2.11 -5.17 -7.27
CA THR A 41 1.40 -3.99 -7.79
C THR A 41 0.00 -3.87 -7.21
N ILE A 42 -0.37 -2.68 -6.71
CA ILE A 42 -1.76 -2.32 -6.43
C ILE A 42 -2.25 -1.44 -7.59
N THR A 43 -3.33 -1.86 -8.22
CA THR A 43 -4.09 -1.10 -9.23
C THR A 43 -5.40 -0.64 -8.60
N GLY A 44 -5.37 0.56 -8.02
CA GLY A 44 -6.43 1.11 -7.18
C GLY A 44 -5.88 2.03 -6.09
N ASP A 45 -6.76 2.61 -5.29
CA ASP A 45 -6.37 3.50 -4.22
C ASP A 45 -5.93 2.71 -2.97
N LEU A 46 -4.85 3.14 -2.32
CA LEU A 46 -4.33 2.55 -1.08
C LEU A 46 -4.57 3.51 0.08
N THR A 47 -5.39 3.11 1.04
CA THR A 47 -5.63 3.87 2.28
C THR A 47 -5.04 3.12 3.47
N VAL A 48 -4.18 3.78 4.23
CA VAL A 48 -3.59 3.20 5.44
C VAL A 48 -4.13 3.96 6.64
N GLY A 49 -4.94 3.29 7.45
CA GLY A 49 -5.62 3.82 8.62
C GLY A 49 -4.68 4.09 9.79
N LYS A 50 -5.20 4.80 10.80
CA LYS A 50 -4.45 5.16 12.01
C LYS A 50 -3.97 3.92 12.76
N GLY A 51 -2.71 3.91 13.18
CA GLY A 51 -2.09 2.79 13.89
C GLY A 51 -1.66 1.63 12.99
N SER A 52 -2.06 1.62 11.72
CA SER A 52 -1.57 0.67 10.72
C SER A 52 -0.31 1.17 10.02
N THR A 53 0.41 0.21 9.44
CA THR A 53 1.66 0.47 8.73
C THR A 53 1.65 -0.15 7.34
N ALA A 54 2.24 0.52 6.36
CA ALA A 54 2.47 -0.08 5.04
C ALA A 54 3.85 0.26 4.50
N THR A 55 4.49 -0.71 3.87
CA THR A 55 5.74 -0.55 3.14
C THR A 55 5.50 -0.91 1.67
N VAL A 56 5.74 0.05 0.79
CA VAL A 56 5.55 -0.07 -0.65
C VAL A 56 6.90 -0.23 -1.32
N HIS A 57 7.33 -1.46 -1.56
CA HIS A 57 8.52 -1.78 -2.37
C HIS A 57 8.22 -1.86 -3.86
N GLY A 58 6.98 -2.19 -4.22
CA GLY A 58 6.53 -2.31 -5.61
C GLY A 58 5.87 -1.04 -6.13
N MET A 59 4.74 -1.20 -6.82
CA MET A 59 4.04 -0.10 -7.49
C MET A 59 2.61 0.08 -6.96
N VAL A 60 2.20 1.32 -6.70
CA VAL A 60 0.80 1.70 -6.48
C VAL A 60 0.36 2.57 -7.65
N SER A 61 -0.56 2.05 -8.47
CA SER A 61 -1.21 2.78 -9.56
C SER A 61 -2.56 3.29 -9.06
N GLY A 62 -2.55 4.48 -8.47
CA GLY A 62 -3.68 5.07 -7.75
C GLY A 62 -3.24 6.08 -6.68
N HIS A 63 -4.19 6.54 -5.88
CA HIS A 63 -3.95 7.48 -4.79
C HIS A 63 -3.56 6.74 -3.52
N LEU A 64 -2.50 7.21 -2.86
CA LEU A 64 -2.05 6.70 -1.58
C LEU A 64 -2.43 7.70 -0.49
N THR A 65 -3.21 7.26 0.49
CA THR A 65 -3.63 8.04 1.65
C THR A 65 -3.04 7.46 2.94
N ALA A 66 -2.07 8.16 3.52
CA ALA A 66 -1.35 7.77 4.73
C ALA A 66 -1.92 8.48 5.98
N ILE A 67 -2.98 7.92 6.55
CA ILE A 67 -3.49 8.32 7.88
C ILE A 67 -2.59 7.71 8.97
N GLY A 68 -2.16 6.46 8.75
CA GLY A 68 -1.12 5.78 9.52
C GLY A 68 0.28 6.03 8.98
N ARG A 69 1.21 5.12 9.28
CA ARG A 69 2.61 5.23 8.82
C ARG A 69 2.79 4.48 7.51
N VAL A 70 3.25 5.17 6.47
CA VAL A 70 3.50 4.56 5.16
C VAL A 70 4.91 4.88 4.72
N GLU A 71 5.66 3.85 4.36
CA GLU A 71 6.98 3.98 3.76
C GLU A 71 6.92 3.59 2.28
N VAL A 72 7.21 4.54 1.39
CA VAL A 72 7.26 4.31 -0.04
C VAL A 72 8.72 4.14 -0.44
N ALA A 73 9.10 2.92 -0.81
CA ALA A 73 10.41 2.55 -1.33
C ALA A 73 10.41 2.25 -2.84
N GLY A 74 9.24 2.09 -3.45
CA GLY A 74 9.05 1.84 -4.89
C GLY A 74 8.43 3.04 -5.61
N MET A 75 7.35 2.80 -6.36
CA MET A 75 6.72 3.81 -7.20
C MET A 75 5.23 3.99 -6.87
N VAL A 76 4.77 5.24 -6.78
CA VAL A 76 3.36 5.60 -6.70
C VAL A 76 3.02 6.43 -7.92
N VAL A 77 2.26 5.84 -8.83
CA VAL A 77 1.70 6.47 -10.02
C VAL A 77 0.35 7.06 -9.63
N GLY A 78 0.38 8.30 -9.17
CA GLY A 78 -0.76 8.99 -8.58
C GLY A 78 -0.33 9.97 -7.50
N ARG A 79 -1.25 10.31 -6.60
CA ARG A 79 -0.96 11.24 -5.51
C ARG A 79 -0.77 10.48 -4.21
N ALA A 80 0.34 10.72 -3.52
CA ALA A 80 0.52 10.29 -2.14
C ALA A 80 0.28 11.47 -1.19
N THR A 81 -0.62 11.30 -0.22
CA THR A 81 -0.97 12.34 0.76
C THR A 81 -1.05 11.73 2.15
N GLY A 82 -0.75 12.50 3.19
CA GLY A 82 -0.90 12.08 4.58
C GLY A 82 0.29 12.46 5.45
N GLY A 83 0.03 12.65 6.75
CA GLY A 83 1.04 13.11 7.71
C GLY A 83 2.07 12.04 8.10
N GLY A 84 1.75 10.76 7.92
CA GLY A 84 2.65 9.63 8.20
C GLY A 84 3.35 9.05 6.97
N LEU A 85 3.34 9.77 5.85
CA LEU A 85 4.00 9.36 4.61
C LEU A 85 5.50 9.65 4.65
N THR A 86 6.30 8.62 4.45
CA THR A 86 7.76 8.69 4.28
C THR A 86 8.11 8.15 2.91
N VAL A 87 8.81 8.94 2.10
CA VAL A 87 9.30 8.53 0.77
C VAL A 87 10.79 8.23 0.90
N ALA A 88 11.20 6.99 0.63
CA ALA A 88 12.58 6.56 0.71
C ALA A 88 13.42 7.11 -0.45
N ARG A 89 14.74 7.12 -0.29
CA ARG A 89 15.67 7.55 -1.35
C ARG A 89 15.55 6.60 -2.54
N GLY A 90 15.19 7.14 -3.70
CA GLY A 90 14.98 6.37 -4.94
C GLY A 90 13.51 6.01 -5.22
N ALA A 91 12.59 6.33 -4.31
CA ALA A 91 11.17 6.17 -4.57
C ALA A 91 10.63 7.32 -5.44
N HIS A 92 9.66 7.00 -6.28
CA HIS A 92 9.05 7.92 -7.22
C HIS A 92 7.57 8.10 -6.90
N VAL A 93 7.14 9.33 -6.63
CA VAL A 93 5.73 9.68 -6.40
C VAL A 93 5.37 10.78 -7.38
N GLY A 94 4.45 10.49 -8.31
CA GLY A 94 4.09 11.46 -9.34
C GLY A 94 3.00 10.98 -10.29
N ARG A 95 2.54 11.92 -11.11
CA ARG A 95 1.62 11.69 -12.24
C ARG A 95 2.41 11.62 -13.54
#